data_AF-A0A0D2J0L7-F1
#
_entry.id   AF-A0A0D2J0L7-F1
#
_cell.length_a   1.000
_cell.length_b   1.000
_cell.length_c   1.000
_cell.angle_alpha   90.00
_cell.angle_beta   90.00
_cell.angle_gamma   90.00
#
_symmetry.space_group_name_H-M   'P 1'
#
loop_
_entity.id
_entity.type
_entity.pdbx_description
1 polymer ?
#
loop_
_entity_poly.entity_id
_entity_poly.type
_entity_poly.pdbx_seq_one_letter_code
_entity_poly.pdbx_strand_id
1 'polypeptide(L)'
;MAVTVDGHCEERFEAVRSLLQNYLESGEELGASIVVNVDGDDVLDLWGGFETRDHSKPWERDTIVNVFSMTKTVLSFALLLLADRKQLKLTDKVAKYWPEFAANGKQNIEIRHIMSHTSGTASGYQSLTSGYLAGEIVRRVSGKSLKRFIAEDISAPLGANFQLGCQERDEPRRSDIFPPPMDFPPIEPGSIMAKTLSNPQMEMDFANSLEFRKAEIGSGNGHTNAKGINRIMSVISRHGRAPDGQEVLSETTVNQVFQIQVDGPDQGLNFGSPSAGVRASLCPRRVHGSTGFPREESAPGVDLAAQS
;
A
#
# COMPACT_ATOMS: atom_id res chain seq x y z
N MET A 1 22.01 23.88 -4.80
CA MET A 1 22.96 22.85 -4.35
C MET A 1 22.91 21.71 -5.35
N ALA A 2 24.02 21.02 -5.61
CA ALA A 2 23.95 19.79 -6.40
C ALA A 2 23.14 18.76 -5.61
N VAL A 3 22.17 18.11 -6.25
CA VAL A 3 21.38 17.06 -5.61
C VAL A 3 22.22 15.79 -5.58
N THR A 4 22.29 15.12 -4.44
CA THR A 4 23.06 13.88 -4.29
C THR A 4 22.17 12.76 -3.80
N VAL A 5 22.39 11.56 -4.32
CA VAL A 5 21.83 10.33 -3.75
C VAL A 5 22.79 9.77 -2.71
N ASP A 6 22.33 9.73 -1.48
CA ASP A 6 23.01 9.18 -0.32
C ASP A 6 22.58 7.74 -0.05
N GLY A 7 23.34 7.06 0.81
CA GLY A 7 23.02 5.71 1.28
C GLY A 7 23.83 4.58 0.64
N HIS A 8 23.47 3.34 0.99
CA HIS A 8 24.18 2.13 0.57
C HIS A 8 23.55 1.54 -0.70
N CYS A 9 24.40 1.09 -1.62
CA CYS A 9 24.00 0.34 -2.80
C CYS A 9 25.10 -0.68 -3.12
N GLU A 10 24.76 -1.95 -3.22
CA GLU A 10 25.66 -2.94 -3.79
C GLU A 10 25.90 -2.66 -5.27
N GLU A 11 27.10 -3.00 -5.77
CA GLU A 11 27.53 -2.73 -7.15
C GLU A 11 26.54 -3.25 -8.20
N ARG A 12 25.94 -4.43 -7.97
CA ARG A 12 24.95 -5.04 -8.88
C ARG A 12 23.65 -4.23 -9.03
N PHE A 13 23.39 -3.27 -8.14
CA PHE A 13 22.21 -2.41 -8.15
C PHE A 13 22.52 -0.94 -8.47
N GLU A 14 23.75 -0.61 -8.87
CA GLU A 14 24.18 0.78 -9.13
C GLU A 14 23.37 1.50 -10.22
N ALA A 15 22.76 0.73 -11.13
CA ALA A 15 21.80 1.26 -12.11
C ALA A 15 20.59 1.93 -11.43
N VAL A 16 20.13 1.43 -10.28
CA VAL A 16 19.03 2.01 -9.50
C VAL A 16 19.46 3.35 -8.87
N ARG A 17 20.67 3.43 -8.31
CA ARG A 17 21.22 4.71 -7.83
C ARG A 17 21.27 5.74 -8.94
N SER A 18 21.80 5.36 -10.09
CA SER A 18 21.93 6.23 -11.26
C SER A 18 20.56 6.74 -11.73
N LEU A 19 19.54 5.89 -11.75
CA LEU A 19 18.17 6.30 -12.09
C LEU A 19 17.61 7.31 -11.09
N LEU A 20 17.73 7.04 -9.78
CA LEU A 20 17.28 7.97 -8.75
C LEU A 20 18.02 9.32 -8.86
N GLN A 21 19.33 9.30 -9.07
CA GLN A 21 20.14 10.51 -9.28
C GLN A 21 19.61 11.33 -10.47
N ASN A 22 19.33 10.68 -11.60
CA ASN A 22 18.79 11.35 -12.79
C ASN A 22 17.42 11.99 -12.54
N TYR A 23 16.49 11.31 -11.85
CA TYR A 23 15.16 11.87 -11.54
C TYR A 23 15.22 13.07 -10.59
N LEU A 24 16.16 13.04 -9.65
CA LEU A 24 16.40 14.16 -8.73
C LEU A 24 17.09 15.34 -9.41
N GLU A 25 18.04 15.09 -10.32
CA GLU A 25 18.71 16.13 -11.10
C GLU A 25 17.80 16.79 -12.13
N SER A 26 16.92 16.01 -12.78
CA SER A 26 15.95 16.54 -13.74
C SER A 26 14.82 17.33 -13.07
N GLY A 27 14.61 17.14 -11.77
CA GLY A 27 13.50 17.71 -11.00
C GLY A 27 12.16 17.00 -11.23
N GLU A 28 12.19 15.82 -11.87
CA GLU A 28 11.01 14.94 -11.96
C GLU A 28 10.61 14.41 -10.58
N GLU A 29 11.58 14.21 -9.69
CA GLU A 29 11.37 13.93 -8.28
C GLU A 29 11.91 15.07 -7.41
N LEU A 30 11.10 15.49 -6.44
CA LEU A 30 11.54 16.48 -5.44
C LEU A 30 12.50 15.84 -4.44
N GLY A 31 12.13 14.65 -3.95
CA GLY A 31 12.87 13.89 -2.95
C GLY A 31 12.23 12.52 -2.76
N ALA A 32 13.06 11.51 -2.52
CA ALA A 32 12.61 10.13 -2.45
C ALA A 32 13.56 9.26 -1.62
N SER A 33 13.06 8.09 -1.22
CA SER A 33 13.87 7.00 -0.67
C SER A 33 13.49 5.67 -1.30
N ILE A 34 14.48 4.79 -1.49
CA ILE A 34 14.31 3.47 -2.08
C ILE A 34 15.06 2.47 -1.20
N VAL A 35 14.43 1.33 -0.93
CA VAL A 35 15.08 0.19 -0.27
C VAL A 35 14.79 -1.08 -1.04
N VAL A 36 15.79 -1.96 -1.16
CA VAL A 36 15.60 -3.33 -1.65
C VAL A 36 16.17 -4.27 -0.60
N ASN A 37 15.33 -5.19 -0.14
CA ASN A 37 15.74 -6.23 0.80
C ASN A 37 15.65 -7.60 0.12
N VAL A 38 16.74 -8.35 0.17
CA VAL A 38 16.81 -9.73 -0.32
C VAL A 38 17.15 -10.61 0.87
N ASP A 39 16.22 -11.48 1.24
CA ASP A 39 16.41 -12.45 2.32
C ASP A 39 16.99 -11.84 3.62
N GLY A 40 16.54 -10.64 3.96
CA GLY A 40 16.86 -9.97 5.22
C GLY A 40 17.97 -8.94 5.11
N ASP A 41 18.72 -8.97 4.01
CA ASP A 41 19.80 -8.02 3.74
C ASP A 41 19.29 -6.86 2.90
N ASP A 42 19.48 -5.63 3.40
CA ASP A 42 19.22 -4.41 2.66
C ASP A 42 20.34 -4.18 1.65
N VAL A 43 20.25 -4.84 0.49
CA VAL A 43 21.21 -4.74 -0.63
C VAL A 43 21.25 -3.35 -1.27
N LEU A 44 20.23 -2.53 -0.97
CA LEU A 44 20.12 -1.12 -1.33
C LEU A 44 19.26 -0.38 -0.30
N ASP A 45 19.73 0.77 0.19
CA ASP A 45 19.04 1.71 1.10
C ASP A 45 19.50 3.12 0.72
N LEU A 46 18.74 3.79 -0.17
CA LEU A 46 19.07 5.06 -0.80
C LEU A 46 18.04 6.14 -0.48
N TRP A 47 18.49 7.39 -0.43
CA TRP A 47 17.65 8.57 -0.33
C TRP A 47 18.31 9.79 -0.97
N GLY A 48 17.54 10.83 -1.26
CA GLY A 48 18.08 12.08 -1.79
C GLY A 48 16.97 13.07 -2.17
N GLY A 49 17.39 14.27 -2.56
CA GLY A 49 16.49 15.37 -2.88
C GLY A 49 16.10 16.20 -1.66
N PHE A 50 14.86 16.68 -1.62
CA PHE A 50 14.38 17.64 -0.64
C PHE A 50 13.00 17.26 -0.07
N GLU A 51 12.76 17.69 1.17
CA GLU A 51 11.44 17.57 1.83
C GLU A 51 10.48 18.70 1.43
N THR A 52 11.03 19.81 0.92
CA THR A 52 10.30 21.06 0.66
C THR A 52 10.54 21.58 -0.75
N ARG A 53 9.50 22.16 -1.37
CA ARG A 53 9.57 22.72 -2.74
C ARG A 53 10.58 23.85 -2.92
N ASP A 54 10.89 24.59 -1.87
CA ASP A 54 11.90 25.65 -1.91
C ASP A 54 13.34 25.13 -1.77
N HIS A 55 13.49 23.80 -1.65
CA HIS A 55 14.76 23.09 -1.49
C HIS A 55 15.54 23.54 -0.23
N SER A 56 14.84 24.09 0.78
CA SER A 56 15.45 24.55 2.04
C SER A 56 15.78 23.41 3.00
N LYS A 57 15.15 22.24 2.85
CA LYS A 57 15.38 21.06 3.67
C LYS A 57 15.73 19.84 2.80
N PRO A 58 16.92 19.24 2.97
CA PRO A 58 17.28 18.02 2.27
C PRO A 58 16.45 16.84 2.77
N TRP A 59 16.21 15.87 1.90
CA TRP A 59 15.67 14.57 2.28
C TRP A 59 16.78 13.77 2.97
N GLU A 60 16.52 13.31 4.19
CA GLU A 60 17.44 12.58 5.04
C GLU A 60 17.07 11.10 5.17
N ARG A 61 17.97 10.31 5.74
CA ARG A 61 17.78 8.86 5.93
C ARG A 61 16.48 8.51 6.66
N ASP A 62 16.09 9.33 7.62
CA ASP A 62 14.92 9.12 8.47
C ASP A 62 13.75 10.04 8.13
N THR A 63 13.79 10.77 7.02
CA THR A 63 12.63 11.53 6.51
C THR A 63 11.45 10.59 6.33
N ILE A 64 10.30 10.96 6.89
CA ILE A 64 9.03 10.25 6.69
C ILE A 64 8.09 11.04 5.80
N VAL A 65 7.20 10.31 5.14
CA VAL A 65 6.17 10.89 4.30
C VAL A 65 4.87 10.13 4.52
N ASN A 66 3.73 10.77 4.23
CA ASN A 66 2.48 10.04 4.15
C ASN A 66 2.52 9.04 2.99
N VAL A 67 2.14 7.78 3.23
CA VAL A 67 2.19 6.72 2.20
C VAL A 67 0.82 6.28 1.71
N PHE A 68 -0.22 7.08 1.95
CA PHE A 68 -1.57 6.88 1.44
C PHE A 68 -2.05 5.43 1.55
N SER A 69 -2.43 4.82 0.42
CA SER A 69 -3.03 3.50 0.37
C SER A 69 -2.07 2.37 0.76
N MET A 70 -0.75 2.61 0.84
CA MET A 70 0.17 1.63 1.43
C MET A 70 -0.17 1.34 2.90
N THR A 71 -0.88 2.24 3.59
CA THR A 71 -1.42 1.98 4.94
C THR A 71 -2.26 0.70 4.98
N LYS A 72 -2.98 0.36 3.90
CA LYS A 72 -3.83 -0.84 3.81
C LYS A 72 -3.03 -2.13 3.90
N THR A 73 -1.77 -2.14 3.48
CA THR A 73 -0.91 -3.33 3.59
C THR A 73 -0.59 -3.61 5.05
N VAL A 74 -0.29 -2.57 5.84
CA VAL A 74 -0.07 -2.70 7.29
C VAL A 74 -1.36 -3.04 8.05
N LEU A 75 -2.50 -2.49 7.63
CA LEU A 75 -3.81 -2.89 8.16
C LEU A 75 -4.12 -4.36 7.86
N SER A 76 -3.82 -4.82 6.64
CA SER A 76 -3.99 -6.24 6.27
C SER A 76 -3.05 -7.13 7.07
N PHE A 77 -1.81 -6.69 7.30
CA PHE A 77 -0.86 -7.37 8.19
C PHE A 77 -1.42 -7.50 9.61
N ALA A 78 -2.08 -6.47 10.15
CA ALA A 78 -2.71 -6.54 11.47
C ALA A 78 -3.79 -7.63 11.55
N LEU A 79 -4.64 -7.75 10.52
CA LEU A 79 -5.65 -8.82 10.45
C LEU A 79 -5.02 -10.21 10.30
N LEU A 80 -3.95 -10.34 9.51
CA LEU A 80 -3.19 -11.58 9.39
C LEU A 80 -2.55 -11.98 10.72
N LEU A 81 -2.00 -11.03 11.47
CA LEU A 81 -1.42 -11.28 12.79
C LEU A 81 -2.47 -11.78 13.80
N LEU A 82 -3.66 -11.18 13.81
CA LEU A 82 -4.78 -11.66 14.63
C LEU A 82 -5.26 -13.06 14.19
N ALA A 83 -5.27 -13.33 12.88
CA ALA A 83 -5.63 -14.64 12.35
C ALA A 83 -4.61 -15.71 12.74
N ASP A 84 -3.32 -15.40 12.64
CA ASP A 84 -2.22 -16.30 13.01
C ASP A 84 -2.23 -16.63 14.51
N ARG A 85 -2.53 -15.62 15.34
CA ARG A 85 -2.78 -15.77 16.78
C ARG A 85 -4.09 -16.49 17.12
N LYS A 86 -4.84 -16.97 16.11
CA LYS A 86 -6.12 -17.68 16.23
C LYS A 86 -7.21 -16.87 16.95
N GLN A 87 -7.08 -15.55 16.99
CA GLN A 87 -8.07 -14.65 17.59
C GLN A 87 -9.25 -14.39 16.65
N LEU A 88 -9.02 -14.54 15.34
CA LEU A 88 -10.05 -14.53 14.32
C LEU A 88 -9.72 -15.50 13.19
N LYS A 89 -10.68 -15.76 12.30
CA LYS A 89 -10.45 -16.35 10.98
C LYS A 89 -10.83 -15.31 9.93
N LEU A 90 -10.11 -15.24 8.82
CA LEU A 90 -10.48 -14.32 7.73
C LEU A 90 -11.84 -14.67 7.10
N THR A 91 -12.31 -15.91 7.27
CA THR A 91 -13.64 -16.39 6.86
C THR A 91 -14.71 -16.21 7.94
N ASP A 92 -14.37 -15.68 9.13
CA ASP A 92 -15.39 -15.32 10.10
C ASP A 92 -16.29 -14.22 9.53
N LYS A 93 -17.58 -14.30 9.86
CA LYS A 93 -18.51 -13.21 9.59
C LYS A 93 -18.11 -11.98 10.42
N VAL A 94 -18.12 -10.80 9.82
CA VAL A 94 -17.83 -9.54 10.52
C VAL A 94 -18.80 -9.35 11.70
N ALA A 95 -20.06 -9.74 11.52
CA ALA A 95 -21.11 -9.71 12.53
C ALA A 95 -20.80 -10.51 13.81
N LYS A 96 -19.87 -11.47 13.75
CA LYS A 96 -19.38 -12.22 14.92
C LYS A 96 -18.70 -11.30 15.94
N TYR A 97 -17.97 -10.29 15.46
CA TYR A 97 -17.23 -9.34 16.28
C TYR A 97 -17.95 -8.01 16.40
N TRP A 98 -18.74 -7.65 15.38
CA TRP A 98 -19.49 -6.40 15.30
C TRP A 98 -20.96 -6.69 14.97
N PRO A 99 -21.80 -7.07 15.95
CA PRO A 99 -23.19 -7.45 15.70
C PRO A 99 -24.00 -6.40 14.92
N GLU A 100 -23.79 -5.12 15.21
CA GLU A 100 -24.47 -3.99 14.56
C GLU A 100 -24.14 -3.91 13.06
N PHE A 101 -23.00 -4.45 12.62
CA PHE A 101 -22.65 -4.53 11.21
C PHE A 101 -23.67 -5.34 10.41
N ALA A 102 -24.34 -6.33 11.02
CA ALA A 102 -25.29 -7.23 10.36
C ALA A 102 -26.52 -6.53 9.77
N ALA A 103 -26.81 -5.29 10.18
CA ALA A 103 -27.93 -4.51 9.67
C ALA A 103 -27.91 -4.42 8.12
N ASN A 104 -29.08 -4.17 7.51
CA ASN A 104 -29.22 -3.97 6.06
C ASN A 104 -28.66 -5.11 5.20
N GLY A 105 -28.83 -6.37 5.63
CA GLY A 105 -28.46 -7.55 4.83
C GLY A 105 -26.97 -7.92 4.86
N LYS A 106 -26.16 -7.32 5.74
CA LYS A 106 -24.71 -7.52 5.79
C LYS A 106 -24.25 -8.66 6.71
N GLN A 107 -25.17 -9.46 7.25
CA GLN A 107 -24.88 -10.54 8.21
C GLN A 107 -23.89 -11.61 7.67
N ASN A 108 -23.82 -11.77 6.36
CA ASN A 108 -23.01 -12.81 5.70
C ASN A 108 -21.65 -12.33 5.20
N ILE A 109 -21.30 -11.05 5.37
CA ILE A 109 -20.00 -10.52 4.97
C ILE A 109 -18.90 -11.08 5.87
N GLU A 110 -17.83 -11.58 5.25
CA GLU A 110 -16.65 -12.12 5.91
C GLU A 110 -15.55 -11.06 6.00
N ILE A 111 -14.63 -11.21 6.94
CA ILE A 111 -13.49 -10.29 7.10
C ILE A 111 -12.69 -10.19 5.80
N ARG A 112 -12.45 -11.31 5.11
CA ARG A 112 -11.76 -11.33 3.81
C ARG A 112 -12.46 -10.50 2.74
N HIS A 113 -13.79 -10.36 2.76
CA HIS A 113 -14.51 -9.53 1.79
C HIS A 113 -14.19 -8.04 1.96
N ILE A 114 -13.92 -7.59 3.19
CA ILE A 114 -13.45 -6.21 3.43
C ILE A 114 -12.02 -6.06 2.90
N MET A 115 -11.15 -7.03 3.19
CA MET A 115 -9.76 -7.02 2.74
C MET A 115 -9.62 -7.05 1.21
N SER A 116 -10.55 -7.71 0.52
CA SER A 116 -10.56 -7.82 -0.94
C SER A 116 -11.51 -6.86 -1.64
N HIS A 117 -12.07 -5.87 -0.95
CA HIS A 117 -12.98 -4.88 -1.55
C HIS A 117 -14.26 -5.46 -2.19
N THR A 118 -14.75 -6.59 -1.68
CA THR A 118 -15.97 -7.29 -2.15
C THR A 118 -17.09 -7.29 -1.12
N SER A 119 -17.01 -6.42 -0.10
CA SER A 119 -18.05 -6.30 0.93
C SER A 119 -19.30 -5.50 0.49
N GLY A 120 -19.31 -4.99 -0.75
CA GLY A 120 -20.45 -4.38 -1.43
C GLY A 120 -21.22 -5.38 -2.31
N THR A 121 -21.94 -4.88 -3.32
CA THR A 121 -22.67 -5.72 -4.29
C THR A 121 -21.79 -6.28 -5.41
N ALA A 122 -20.58 -5.76 -5.57
CA ALA A 122 -19.56 -6.18 -6.52
C ALA A 122 -18.16 -5.79 -5.98
N SER A 123 -17.09 -6.15 -6.70
CA SER A 123 -15.77 -5.61 -6.43
C SER A 123 -15.78 -4.10 -6.64
N GLY A 124 -15.33 -3.35 -5.66
CA GLY A 124 -15.18 -1.91 -5.78
C GLY A 124 -14.24 -1.39 -4.72
N TYR A 125 -13.12 -0.82 -5.16
CA TYR A 125 -12.07 -0.35 -4.28
C TYR A 125 -12.63 0.57 -3.18
N GLN A 126 -12.48 0.14 -1.93
CA GLN A 126 -12.95 0.90 -0.77
C GLN A 126 -11.84 1.85 -0.31
N SER A 127 -11.68 2.97 -1.01
CA SER A 127 -10.56 3.92 -0.83
C SER A 127 -10.31 4.27 0.64
N LEU A 128 -11.34 4.76 1.35
CA LEU A 128 -11.23 5.11 2.77
C LEU A 128 -11.97 4.16 3.71
N THR A 129 -13.14 3.67 3.30
CA THR A 129 -14.02 2.90 4.18
C THR A 129 -13.42 1.58 4.63
N SER A 130 -12.58 0.93 3.81
CA SER A 130 -11.86 -0.29 4.22
C SER A 130 -11.02 -0.08 5.50
N GLY A 131 -10.42 1.11 5.65
CA GLY A 131 -9.61 1.48 6.80
C GLY A 131 -10.41 1.45 8.10
N TYR A 132 -11.60 2.02 8.09
CA TYR A 132 -12.49 2.05 9.25
C TYR A 132 -13.11 0.67 9.52
N LEU A 133 -13.54 -0.04 8.47
CA LEU A 133 -14.16 -1.36 8.61
C LEU A 133 -13.19 -2.39 9.20
N ALA A 134 -11.99 -2.51 8.64
CA ALA A 134 -10.98 -3.42 9.15
C ALA A 134 -10.35 -2.92 10.46
N GLY A 135 -10.18 -1.60 10.63
CA GLY A 135 -9.73 -1.01 11.90
C GLY A 135 -10.67 -1.30 13.07
N GLU A 136 -11.98 -1.24 12.84
CA GLU A 136 -12.99 -1.59 13.86
C GLU A 136 -12.94 -3.07 14.23
N ILE A 137 -12.69 -3.96 13.26
CA ILE A 137 -12.48 -5.39 13.54
C ILE A 137 -11.24 -5.59 14.42
N VAL A 138 -10.11 -4.96 14.08
CA VAL A 138 -8.89 -4.99 14.90
C VAL A 138 -9.21 -4.50 16.32
N ARG A 139 -9.96 -3.41 16.45
CA ARG A 139 -10.34 -2.85 17.75
C ARG A 139 -11.19 -3.78 18.58
N ARG A 140 -12.23 -4.37 18.00
CA ARG A 140 -13.14 -5.27 18.72
C ARG A 140 -12.49 -6.61 19.09
N VAL A 141 -11.58 -7.13 18.27
CA VAL A 141 -10.89 -8.39 18.54
C VAL A 141 -9.74 -8.21 19.55
N SER A 142 -8.91 -7.17 19.37
CA SER A 142 -7.71 -6.97 20.19
C SER A 142 -7.92 -6.13 21.44
N GLY A 143 -8.99 -5.34 21.49
CA GLY A 143 -9.22 -4.32 22.54
C GLY A 143 -8.38 -3.04 22.39
N LYS A 144 -7.54 -2.92 21.35
CA LYS A 144 -6.67 -1.76 21.10
C LYS A 144 -7.20 -0.93 19.91
N SER A 145 -7.01 0.39 19.90
CA SER A 145 -7.22 1.13 18.64
C SER A 145 -6.27 0.59 17.55
N LEU A 146 -6.60 0.80 16.28
CA LEU A 146 -5.74 0.33 15.18
C LEU A 146 -4.36 1.00 15.27
N LYS A 147 -4.30 2.29 15.59
CA LYS A 147 -3.02 3.01 15.83
C LYS A 147 -2.18 2.33 16.90
N ARG A 148 -2.80 2.00 18.04
CA ARG A 148 -2.10 1.36 19.16
C ARG A 148 -1.66 -0.07 18.82
N PHE A 149 -2.51 -0.84 18.13
CA PHE A 149 -2.17 -2.18 17.67
C PHE A 149 -0.99 -2.14 16.69
N ILE A 150 -1.01 -1.25 15.70
CA ILE A 150 0.12 -1.09 14.77
C ILE A 150 1.39 -0.72 15.53
N ALA A 151 1.33 0.25 16.46
CA ALA A 151 2.52 0.66 17.20
C ALA A 151 3.11 -0.46 18.08
N GLU A 152 2.26 -1.13 18.87
CA GLU A 152 2.71 -2.09 19.90
C GLU A 152 2.89 -3.51 19.40
N ASP A 153 2.08 -3.97 18.45
CA ASP A 153 2.05 -5.37 17.99
C ASP A 153 2.77 -5.57 16.65
N ILE A 154 3.07 -4.50 15.91
CA ILE A 154 3.73 -4.56 14.59
C ILE A 154 5.03 -3.74 14.58
N SER A 155 4.93 -2.42 14.68
CA SER A 155 6.07 -1.52 14.48
C SER A 155 7.15 -1.72 15.54
N ALA A 156 6.80 -1.72 16.83
CA ALA A 156 7.78 -1.87 17.89
C ALA A 156 8.48 -3.25 17.89
N PRO A 157 7.77 -4.39 17.79
CA PRO A 157 8.42 -5.70 17.71
C PRO A 157 9.32 -5.87 16.49
N LEU A 158 8.97 -5.25 15.35
CA LEU A 158 9.76 -5.34 14.13
C LEU A 158 10.86 -4.27 14.03
N GLY A 159 10.92 -3.31 14.96
CA GLY A 159 11.77 -2.13 14.84
C GLY A 159 11.47 -1.31 13.56
N ALA A 160 10.22 -1.31 13.09
CA ALA A 160 9.81 -0.65 11.87
C ALA A 160 9.43 0.82 12.13
N ASN A 161 9.97 1.75 11.34
CA ASN A 161 9.59 3.17 11.36
C ASN A 161 8.25 3.39 10.65
N PHE A 162 7.15 2.87 11.20
CA PHE A 162 5.81 3.04 10.67
C PHE A 162 4.85 3.51 11.77
N GLN A 163 4.06 4.53 11.47
CA GLN A 163 3.05 5.07 12.37
C GLN A 163 1.74 5.35 11.64
N LEU A 164 0.62 5.14 12.35
CA LEU A 164 -0.70 5.54 11.86
C LEU A 164 -1.07 6.92 12.43
N GLY A 165 -1.11 7.91 11.55
CA GLY A 165 -1.00 9.33 11.88
C GLY A 165 0.43 9.72 12.23
N CYS A 166 0.78 10.98 11.97
CA CYS A 166 2.08 11.55 12.31
C CYS A 166 2.15 11.86 13.82
N GLN A 167 3.23 11.47 14.47
CA GLN A 167 3.54 11.86 15.84
C GLN A 167 4.18 13.23 15.87
N GLU A 168 3.84 14.02 16.89
CA GLU A 168 4.36 15.39 17.07
C GLU A 168 5.90 15.45 17.06
N ARG A 169 6.57 14.47 17.68
CA ARG A 169 8.03 14.38 17.70
C ARG A 169 8.67 14.18 16.32
N ASP A 170 7.91 13.65 15.37
CA ASP A 170 8.38 13.33 14.02
C ASP A 170 7.99 14.39 12.99
N GLU A 171 7.20 15.41 13.39
CA GLU A 171 6.83 16.52 12.51
C GLU A 171 8.02 17.26 11.90
N PRO A 172 9.16 17.46 12.60
CA PRO A 172 10.31 18.14 12.01
C PRO A 172 10.97 17.39 10.84
N ARG A 173 10.83 16.05 10.79
CA ARG A 173 11.40 15.15 9.76
C ARG A 173 10.37 14.61 8.78
N ARG A 174 9.19 15.24 8.73
CA ARG A 174 8.10 14.84 7.85
C ARG A 174 8.11 15.69 6.58
N SER A 175 8.28 15.03 5.43
CA SER A 175 8.06 15.64 4.12
C SER A 175 6.58 15.95 3.89
N ASP A 176 6.33 17.10 3.26
CA ASP A 176 5.02 17.42 2.69
C ASP A 176 4.75 16.56 1.44
N ILE A 177 3.47 16.35 1.17
CA ILE A 177 2.98 15.81 -0.09
C ILE A 177 2.76 16.95 -1.06
N PHE A 178 3.32 16.81 -2.26
CA PHE A 178 3.14 17.75 -3.36
C PHE A 178 2.41 17.04 -4.49
N PRO A 179 1.10 17.23 -4.64
CA PRO A 179 0.36 16.55 -5.69
C PRO A 179 0.79 17.05 -7.08
N PRO A 180 0.89 16.14 -8.07
CA PRO A 180 0.98 16.54 -9.46
C PRO A 180 -0.37 17.15 -9.91
N PRO A 181 -0.39 17.90 -11.02
CA PRO A 181 -1.63 18.22 -11.71
C PRO A 181 -2.34 16.91 -12.08
N MET A 182 -3.61 16.77 -11.69
CA MET A 182 -4.43 15.63 -12.08
C MET A 182 -5.58 16.09 -12.96
N ASP A 183 -5.73 15.43 -14.11
CA ASP A 183 -6.88 15.61 -14.99
C ASP A 183 -7.66 14.28 -15.00
N PHE A 184 -8.93 14.34 -14.61
CA PHE A 184 -9.79 13.17 -14.54
C PHE A 184 -10.88 13.27 -15.60
N PRO A 185 -11.18 12.16 -16.31
CA PRO A 185 -12.35 12.13 -17.16
C PRO A 185 -13.62 12.36 -16.31
N PRO A 186 -14.71 12.90 -16.90
CA PRO A 186 -15.97 13.08 -16.20
C PRO A 186 -16.45 11.78 -15.55
N ILE A 187 -16.74 11.84 -14.25
CA ILE A 187 -17.22 10.70 -13.48
C ILE A 187 -18.75 10.72 -13.46
N GLU A 188 -19.38 9.60 -13.80
CA GLU A 188 -20.83 9.45 -13.77
C GLU A 188 -21.38 9.68 -12.33
N PRO A 189 -22.27 10.66 -12.12
CA PRO A 189 -22.87 10.91 -10.81
C PRO A 189 -23.59 9.68 -10.24
N GLY A 190 -23.35 9.38 -8.96
CA GLY A 190 -24.00 8.25 -8.27
C GLY A 190 -23.38 6.87 -8.53
N SER A 191 -22.44 6.76 -9.48
CA SER A 191 -21.64 5.56 -9.70
C SER A 191 -20.84 5.13 -8.47
N ILE A 192 -20.38 3.87 -8.44
CA ILE A 192 -19.52 3.36 -7.36
C ILE A 192 -18.20 4.13 -7.33
N MET A 193 -17.64 4.47 -8.49
CA MET A 193 -16.43 5.31 -8.60
C MET A 193 -16.67 6.71 -8.01
N ALA A 194 -17.79 7.38 -8.34
CA ALA A 194 -18.13 8.67 -7.74
C ALA A 194 -18.14 8.58 -6.20
N LYS A 195 -18.85 7.60 -5.65
CA LYS A 195 -18.92 7.39 -4.19
C LYS A 195 -17.58 7.06 -3.55
N THR A 196 -16.67 6.43 -4.29
CA THR A 196 -15.33 6.04 -3.83
C THR A 196 -14.40 7.24 -3.75
N LEU A 197 -14.50 8.17 -4.70
CA LEU A 197 -13.57 9.30 -4.86
C LEU A 197 -14.08 10.60 -4.23
N SER A 198 -15.38 10.76 -4.00
CA SER A 198 -15.96 12.01 -3.48
C SER A 198 -16.47 11.94 -2.04
N ASN A 199 -16.25 10.84 -1.32
CA ASN A 199 -16.75 10.68 0.05
C ASN A 199 -15.70 10.16 1.06
N PRO A 200 -15.07 11.07 1.83
CA PRO A 200 -15.07 12.53 1.68
C PRO A 200 -14.36 12.97 0.40
N GLN A 201 -14.76 14.14 -0.11
CA GLN A 201 -13.96 14.86 -1.09
C GLN A 201 -12.73 15.41 -0.36
N MET A 202 -11.54 14.97 -0.76
CA MET A 202 -10.28 15.42 -0.18
C MET A 202 -9.45 16.05 -1.27
N GLU A 203 -9.04 17.30 -1.03
CA GLU A 203 -7.96 17.89 -1.81
C GLU A 203 -6.66 17.11 -1.53
N MET A 204 -5.80 16.95 -2.53
CA MET A 204 -4.61 16.11 -2.36
C MET A 204 -3.60 16.68 -1.35
N ASP A 205 -3.57 18.00 -1.19
CA ASP A 205 -2.77 18.69 -0.17
C ASP A 205 -3.39 18.59 1.23
N PHE A 206 -4.63 18.11 1.36
CA PHE A 206 -5.28 17.86 2.65
C PHE A 206 -4.46 16.90 3.52
N ALA A 207 -3.66 16.02 2.90
CA ALA A 207 -2.71 15.15 3.60
C ALA A 207 -1.68 15.90 4.45
N ASN A 208 -1.38 17.17 4.12
CA ASN A 208 -0.46 18.03 4.87
C ASN A 208 -1.14 18.75 6.05
N SER A 209 -2.48 18.78 6.09
CA SER A 209 -3.21 19.43 7.19
C SER A 209 -2.89 18.79 8.53
N LEU A 210 -2.95 19.57 9.61
CA LEU A 210 -2.69 19.07 10.95
C LEU A 210 -3.75 18.05 11.37
N GLU A 211 -5.00 18.30 10.98
CA GLU A 211 -6.17 17.47 11.24
C GLU A 211 -6.00 16.10 10.61
N PHE A 212 -5.62 16.05 9.33
CA PHE A 212 -5.35 14.80 8.65
C PHE A 212 -4.20 14.06 9.33
N ARG A 213 -3.06 14.72 9.55
CA ARG A 213 -1.87 14.07 10.16
C ARG A 213 -2.14 13.50 11.54
N LYS A 214 -3.00 14.10 12.35
CA LYS A 214 -3.36 13.60 13.69
C LYS A 214 -4.42 12.49 13.68
N ALA A 215 -5.18 12.33 12.59
CA ALA A 215 -6.29 11.38 12.51
C ALA A 215 -5.86 9.91 12.41
N GLU A 216 -6.71 8.99 12.85
CA GLU A 216 -6.52 7.54 12.69
C GLU A 216 -7.28 7.04 11.46
N ILE A 217 -6.65 7.08 10.27
CA ILE A 217 -7.26 6.65 9.01
C ILE A 217 -6.53 5.42 8.48
N GLY A 218 -7.01 4.23 8.84
CA GLY A 218 -6.35 2.94 8.57
C GLY A 218 -6.11 2.58 7.10
N SER A 219 -6.66 3.36 6.17
CA SER A 219 -6.55 3.16 4.73
C SER A 219 -5.68 4.18 4.01
N GLY A 220 -5.21 5.23 4.70
CA GLY A 220 -4.64 6.40 4.03
C GLY A 220 -3.64 7.23 4.85
N ASN A 221 -3.53 7.05 6.17
CA ASN A 221 -2.75 7.95 7.01
C ASN A 221 -1.52 7.33 7.67
N GLY A 222 -0.92 6.32 7.04
CA GLY A 222 0.39 5.82 7.42
C GLY A 222 1.47 6.85 7.11
N HIS A 223 2.36 7.10 8.07
CA HIS A 223 3.59 7.86 7.86
C HIS A 223 4.79 6.95 8.12
N THR A 224 5.69 6.91 7.17
CA THR A 224 6.85 6.00 7.18
C THR A 224 7.86 6.44 6.12
N ASN A 225 8.96 5.69 6.00
CA ASN A 225 9.93 5.81 4.93
C ASN A 225 10.08 4.44 4.24
N ALA A 226 10.83 4.37 3.14
CA ALA A 226 10.97 3.12 2.36
C ALA A 226 11.40 1.94 3.24
N LYS A 227 12.43 2.14 4.07
CA LYS A 227 12.96 1.14 5.01
C LYS A 227 11.92 0.69 6.04
N GLY A 228 11.15 1.62 6.60
CA GLY A 228 10.15 1.35 7.63
C GLY A 228 9.03 0.41 7.15
N ILE A 229 8.43 0.71 6.00
CA ILE A 229 7.38 -0.16 5.45
C ILE A 229 7.96 -1.49 4.94
N ASN A 230 9.15 -1.47 4.34
CA ASN A 230 9.84 -2.67 3.90
C ASN A 230 10.15 -3.61 5.07
N ARG A 231 10.50 -3.08 6.26
CA ARG A 231 10.73 -3.88 7.46
C ARG A 231 9.51 -4.71 7.86
N ILE A 232 8.30 -4.18 7.64
CA ILE A 232 7.05 -4.92 7.88
C ILE A 232 6.76 -5.89 6.74
N MET A 233 6.82 -5.42 5.49
CA MET A 233 6.42 -6.23 4.33
C MET A 233 7.40 -7.36 4.03
N SER A 234 8.68 -7.21 4.40
CA SER A 234 9.68 -8.28 4.27
C SER A 234 9.33 -9.54 5.06
N VAL A 235 8.52 -9.43 6.12
CA VAL A 235 7.99 -10.61 6.84
C VAL A 235 7.24 -11.54 5.87
N ILE A 236 6.49 -10.99 4.92
CA ILE A 236 5.74 -11.78 3.93
C ILE A 236 6.68 -12.46 2.93
N SER A 237 7.66 -11.74 2.39
CA SER A 237 8.63 -12.32 1.45
C SER A 237 9.56 -13.34 2.12
N ARG A 238 9.81 -13.19 3.43
CA ARG A 238 10.63 -14.07 4.25
C ARG A 238 9.82 -15.17 4.96
N HIS A 239 8.73 -15.62 4.36
CA HIS A 239 7.94 -16.75 4.85
C HIS A 239 7.47 -16.62 6.32
N GLY A 240 7.17 -15.39 6.74
CA GLY A 240 6.65 -15.08 8.06
C GLY A 240 7.72 -14.71 9.09
N ARG A 241 8.98 -14.55 8.68
CA ARG A 241 10.10 -14.22 9.58
C ARG A 241 10.50 -12.75 9.51
N ALA A 242 10.69 -12.14 10.66
CA ALA A 242 11.37 -10.85 10.77
C ALA A 242 12.85 -10.96 10.33
N PRO A 243 13.49 -9.84 9.96
CA PRO A 243 14.94 -9.80 9.72
C PRO A 243 15.85 -10.37 10.80
N ASP A 244 15.47 -10.31 12.08
CA ASP A 244 16.24 -10.95 13.17
C ASP A 244 15.99 -12.47 13.27
N GLY A 245 15.17 -13.04 12.37
CA GLY A 245 14.83 -14.45 12.31
C GLY A 245 13.61 -14.85 13.15
N GLN A 246 13.07 -13.94 13.97
CA GLN A 246 11.88 -14.21 14.77
C GLN A 246 10.71 -14.57 13.86
N GLU A 247 9.98 -15.63 14.21
CA GLU A 247 8.73 -15.98 13.54
C GLU A 247 7.61 -15.02 14.01
N VAL A 248 6.99 -14.35 13.04
CA VAL A 248 5.96 -13.33 13.26
C VAL A 248 4.60 -13.83 12.76
N LEU A 249 4.60 -14.54 11.63
CA LEU A 249 3.46 -15.21 11.04
C LEU A 249 3.85 -16.64 10.69
N SER A 250 2.93 -17.60 10.82
CA SER A 250 3.13 -18.92 10.26
C SER A 250 3.14 -18.88 8.73
N GLU A 251 3.85 -19.83 8.11
CA GLU A 251 3.85 -19.98 6.65
C GLU A 251 2.44 -20.24 6.10
N THR A 252 1.57 -20.91 6.88
CA THR A 252 0.16 -21.12 6.53
C THR A 252 -0.59 -19.80 6.40
N THR A 253 -0.36 -18.85 7.31
CA THR A 253 -0.97 -17.51 7.22
C THR A 253 -0.39 -16.71 6.07
N VAL A 254 0.93 -16.76 5.85
CA VAL A 254 1.57 -16.10 4.71
C VAL A 254 1.03 -16.63 3.38
N ASN A 255 0.80 -17.93 3.25
CA ASN A 255 0.26 -18.51 2.02
C ASN A 255 -1.17 -18.07 1.69
N GLN A 256 -1.94 -17.56 2.66
CA GLN A 256 -3.26 -16.98 2.41
C GLN A 256 -3.17 -15.67 1.62
N VAL A 257 -2.08 -14.93 1.76
CA VAL A 257 -1.82 -13.66 1.05
C VAL A 257 -1.89 -13.85 -0.47
N PHE A 258 -1.37 -14.97 -0.96
CA PHE A 258 -1.29 -15.26 -2.40
C PHE A 258 -2.57 -15.88 -2.99
N GLN A 259 -3.63 -16.05 -2.18
CA GLN A 259 -4.91 -16.58 -2.66
C GLN A 259 -5.74 -15.47 -3.30
N ILE A 260 -6.05 -15.62 -4.59
CA ILE A 260 -6.91 -14.71 -5.33
C ILE A 260 -8.32 -14.72 -4.70
N GLN A 261 -8.76 -13.56 -4.20
CA GLN A 261 -10.10 -13.40 -3.63
C GLN A 261 -11.12 -12.90 -4.66
N VAL A 262 -10.66 -12.12 -5.64
CA VAL A 262 -11.48 -11.60 -6.73
C VAL A 262 -10.62 -11.36 -7.97
N ASP A 263 -11.17 -11.65 -9.14
CA ASP A 263 -10.54 -11.41 -10.44
C ASP A 263 -11.62 -10.88 -11.39
N GLY A 264 -11.52 -9.62 -11.79
CA GLY A 264 -12.53 -8.97 -12.62
C GLY A 264 -12.50 -7.43 -12.52
N PRO A 265 -13.45 -6.74 -13.17
CA PRO A 265 -13.53 -5.29 -13.16
C PRO A 265 -13.78 -4.72 -11.76
N ASP A 266 -13.02 -3.70 -11.38
CA ASP A 266 -13.22 -2.97 -10.13
C ASP A 266 -14.13 -1.76 -10.35
N GLN A 267 -15.32 -1.78 -9.76
CA GLN A 267 -16.32 -0.72 -9.95
C GLN A 267 -15.95 0.62 -9.27
N GLY A 268 -14.96 0.61 -8.36
CA GLY A 268 -14.48 1.80 -7.65
C GLY A 268 -13.37 2.55 -8.41
N LEU A 269 -12.68 1.89 -9.34
CA LEU A 269 -11.57 2.45 -10.13
C LEU A 269 -11.74 2.26 -11.66
N ASN A 270 -12.95 1.96 -12.12
CA ASN A 270 -13.22 1.76 -13.54
C ASN A 270 -13.22 3.10 -14.31
N PHE A 271 -12.04 3.57 -14.74
CA PHE A 271 -11.88 4.74 -15.60
C PHE A 271 -12.24 4.49 -17.08
N GLY A 272 -13.09 3.49 -17.39
CA GLY A 272 -13.57 3.24 -18.74
C GLY A 272 -12.59 2.54 -19.68
N SER A 273 -11.51 1.95 -19.16
CA SER A 273 -10.58 1.13 -19.96
C SER A 273 -10.85 -0.37 -19.78
N PRO A 274 -11.00 -1.16 -20.86
CA PRO A 274 -11.13 -2.63 -20.79
C PRO A 274 -9.94 -3.33 -20.13
N SER A 275 -8.80 -2.65 -20.00
CA SER A 275 -7.58 -3.13 -19.36
C SER A 275 -7.41 -2.68 -17.90
N ALA A 276 -8.36 -1.91 -17.33
CA ALA A 276 -8.39 -1.53 -15.92
C ALA A 276 -8.95 -2.66 -15.01
N GLY A 277 -8.48 -3.88 -15.23
CA GLY A 277 -8.69 -4.97 -14.28
C GLY A 277 -7.79 -4.77 -13.07
N VAL A 278 -8.38 -4.46 -11.91
CA VAL A 278 -7.63 -4.62 -10.65
C VAL A 278 -7.64 -6.09 -10.31
N ARG A 279 -6.50 -6.75 -10.49
CA ARG A 279 -6.29 -8.06 -9.89
C ARG A 279 -5.97 -7.85 -8.42
N ALA A 280 -6.98 -7.95 -7.56
CA ALA A 280 -6.77 -7.93 -6.10
C ALA A 280 -6.21 -9.29 -5.65
N SER A 281 -4.93 -9.49 -5.96
CA SER A 281 -4.05 -10.41 -5.24
C SER A 281 -3.16 -9.55 -4.34
N LEU A 282 -2.82 -10.00 -3.13
CA LEU A 282 -1.82 -9.28 -2.32
C LEU A 282 -0.40 -9.34 -2.93
N CYS A 283 -0.19 -10.02 -4.08
CA CYS A 283 0.97 -9.88 -4.98
C CYS A 283 0.73 -10.64 -6.33
N PRO A 284 1.25 -10.21 -7.51
CA PRO A 284 1.25 -11.05 -8.70
C PRO A 284 2.13 -12.30 -8.53
N ARG A 285 1.81 -13.39 -9.26
CA ARG A 285 2.43 -14.74 -9.19
C ARG A 285 3.95 -14.77 -8.92
N ARG A 286 4.41 -15.80 -8.17
CA ARG A 286 5.79 -16.33 -8.27
C ARG A 286 6.12 -16.55 -9.75
N VAL A 287 6.99 -15.72 -10.31
CA VAL A 287 7.69 -16.05 -11.56
C VAL A 287 8.61 -17.22 -11.21
N HIS A 288 8.23 -18.43 -11.60
CA HIS A 288 9.22 -19.50 -11.68
C HIS A 288 10.16 -19.09 -12.81
N GLY A 289 11.44 -18.93 -12.48
CA GLY A 289 12.47 -18.65 -13.46
C GLY A 289 12.51 -19.77 -14.50
N SER A 290 12.09 -19.44 -15.71
CA SER A 290 12.55 -20.14 -16.91
C SER A 290 13.07 -19.07 -17.85
N THR A 291 14.38 -19.05 -17.99
CA THR A 291 15.17 -18.34 -19.00
C THR A 291 14.52 -18.40 -20.38
N GLY A 292 14.31 -17.25 -21.02
CA GLY A 292 13.99 -17.18 -22.45
C GLY A 292 13.17 -15.95 -22.83
N PHE A 293 13.85 -14.88 -23.28
CA PHE A 293 13.21 -13.81 -24.04
C PHE A 293 12.71 -14.36 -25.39
N PRO A 294 11.44 -14.17 -25.78
CA PRO A 294 11.02 -14.38 -27.16
C PRO A 294 11.39 -13.15 -28.00
N ARG A 295 12.05 -13.40 -29.14
CA ARG A 295 12.30 -12.44 -30.21
C ARG A 295 10.98 -12.02 -30.87
N GLU A 296 10.92 -10.76 -31.31
CA GLU A 296 9.87 -10.23 -32.18
C GLU A 296 9.72 -11.10 -33.45
N GLU A 297 8.52 -11.60 -33.71
CA GLU A 297 8.11 -12.05 -35.03
C GLU A 297 7.18 -11.00 -35.65
N SER A 298 7.58 -10.54 -36.82
CA SER A 298 6.90 -9.61 -37.72
C SER A 298 5.49 -10.09 -38.10
N ALA A 299 4.50 -9.22 -37.94
CA ALA A 299 3.14 -9.43 -38.44
C ALA A 299 3.11 -9.38 -39.99
N PRO A 300 2.42 -10.31 -40.68
CA PRO A 300 2.18 -10.19 -42.11
C PRO A 300 1.02 -9.23 -42.40
N GLY A 301 1.19 -8.44 -43.47
CA GLY A 301 0.28 -7.39 -43.92
C GLY A 301 -1.09 -7.89 -44.34
N VAL A 302 -2.09 -7.05 -44.11
CA VAL A 302 -3.47 -7.23 -44.57
C VAL A 302 -3.57 -6.69 -45.98
N ASP A 303 -3.85 -7.58 -46.93
CA ASP A 303 -4.16 -7.23 -48.32
C ASP A 303 -5.66 -6.91 -48.45
N LEU A 304 -5.97 -5.77 -49.07
CA LEU A 304 -7.31 -5.24 -49.30
C LEU A 304 -7.66 -5.39 -50.78
N ALA A 305 -8.47 -6.40 -51.12
CA ALA A 305 -9.29 -6.48 -52.33
C ALA A 305 -10.18 -7.74 -52.24
N ALA A 306 -11.40 -7.88 -52.75
CA ALA A 306 -12.48 -7.03 -53.24
C ALA A 306 -13.59 -8.02 -53.68
N GLN A 307 -14.85 -7.59 -53.61
CA GLN A 307 -16.06 -8.15 -54.26
C GLN A 307 -16.66 -9.41 -53.61
N SER A 308 -17.95 -9.49 -53.30
CA SER A 308 -19.15 -8.93 -53.97
C SER A 308 -20.16 -8.27 -53.02
#